data_AF-A0A434S1H9-F1
#
_entry.id   AF-A0A434S1H9-F1
#
_cell.length_a   1.000
_cell.length_b   1.000
_cell.length_c   1.000
_cell.angle_alpha   90.00
_cell.angle_beta   90.00
_cell.angle_gamma   90.00
#
_symmetry.space_group_name_H-M   'P 1'
#
loop_
_entity.id
_entity.type
_entity.pdbx_description
1 polymer ?
#
loop_
_entity_poly.entity_id
_entity_poly.type
_entity_poly.pdbx_seq_one_letter_code
_entity_poly.pdbx_strand_id
1 'polypeptide(L)'
;MRELPQSLTPPSSGETVETEVPLSRRAMLSGMGAMALLGMAGCGTTDTLDLPQLQIDDTTTGSVPIRPAISVDKNITGPDVMYAALTDNGFQVPAVPYQKVKPEFRRQIVVDKTGEAPGTIVVHLQERMLYLVQPGGDAIRYGVGIGKDGFRWSG
;
A
#
# COMPACT_ATOMS: atom_id res chain seq x y z
N MET A 1 -1.43 2.38 -82.59
CA MET A 1 -0.31 3.32 -82.35
C MET A 1 -0.02 3.27 -80.86
N ARG A 2 1.11 2.80 -80.34
CA ARG A 2 2.45 2.50 -80.85
C ARG A 2 3.01 1.34 -80.01
N GLU A 3 3.87 0.54 -80.64
CA GLU A 3 4.76 -0.42 -80.02
C GLU A 3 5.86 0.28 -79.20
N LEU A 4 6.38 -0.36 -78.14
CA LEU A 4 7.73 -0.97 -78.14
C LEU A 4 8.03 -1.69 -76.79
N PRO A 5 8.89 -2.73 -76.81
CA PRO A 5 9.17 -3.64 -75.69
C PRO A 5 10.63 -3.53 -75.16
N GLN A 6 10.97 -4.42 -74.21
CA GLN A 6 12.30 -4.97 -73.89
C GLN A 6 13.20 -4.29 -72.83
N SER A 7 13.50 -5.06 -71.78
CA SER A 7 14.86 -5.58 -71.47
C SER A 7 14.71 -6.72 -70.42
N LEU A 8 15.01 -7.99 -70.72
CA LEU A 8 16.31 -8.70 -70.82
C LEU A 8 17.01 -8.98 -69.46
N THR A 9 17.06 -10.29 -69.19
CA THR A 9 17.54 -11.19 -68.09
C THR A 9 19.08 -11.23 -67.82
N PRO A 10 19.68 -12.21 -67.07
CA PRO A 10 19.62 -12.70 -65.65
C PRO A 10 21.09 -12.78 -65.06
N PRO A 11 21.58 -13.71 -64.16
CA PRO A 11 21.02 -14.59 -63.11
C PRO A 11 21.77 -14.49 -61.74
N SER A 12 21.27 -15.15 -60.67
CA SER A 12 22.11 -15.81 -59.65
C SER A 12 21.30 -16.77 -58.78
N SER A 13 21.35 -18.05 -59.16
CA SER A 13 21.54 -19.24 -58.30
C SER A 13 21.24 -19.15 -56.80
N GLY A 14 20.38 -20.05 -56.33
CA GLY A 14 20.31 -20.44 -54.92
C GLY A 14 19.02 -21.14 -54.51
N GLU A 15 18.67 -22.24 -55.16
CA GLU A 15 17.65 -23.17 -54.68
C GLU A 15 18.10 -23.79 -53.35
N THR A 16 17.30 -23.65 -52.28
CA THR A 16 17.21 -24.67 -51.24
C THR A 16 15.74 -24.90 -50.94
N VAL A 17 15.30 -26.09 -51.35
CA VAL A 17 14.02 -26.71 -50.99
C VAL A 17 14.09 -27.07 -49.52
N GLU A 18 13.37 -26.37 -48.64
CA GLU A 18 13.07 -26.88 -47.31
C GLU A 18 11.65 -27.42 -47.28
N THR A 19 11.60 -28.74 -47.16
CA THR A 19 10.43 -29.59 -47.13
C THR A 19 9.70 -29.38 -45.80
N GLU A 20 8.46 -28.87 -45.82
CA GLU A 20 7.58 -28.92 -44.65
C GLU A 20 7.25 -30.38 -44.33
N VAL A 21 7.73 -30.87 -43.17
CA VAL A 21 7.32 -32.16 -42.62
C VAL A 21 6.18 -31.92 -41.61
N PRO A 22 4.97 -32.46 -41.84
CA PRO A 22 3.83 -32.22 -40.97
C PRO A 22 3.99 -33.03 -39.67
N LEU A 23 4.37 -32.35 -38.59
CA LEU A 23 4.56 -32.98 -37.28
C LEU A 23 3.22 -33.36 -36.64
N SER A 24 3.01 -34.68 -36.60
CA SER A 24 1.86 -35.38 -36.05
C SER A 24 1.73 -35.22 -34.53
N ARG A 25 0.52 -34.90 -34.09
CA ARG A 25 0.09 -34.62 -32.69
C ARG A 25 0.31 -35.76 -31.68
N ARG A 26 0.87 -36.90 -32.11
CA ARG A 26 1.13 -38.07 -31.27
C ARG A 26 2.58 -38.18 -30.77
N ALA A 27 3.52 -37.39 -31.31
CA ALA A 27 4.92 -37.44 -30.92
C ALA A 27 5.28 -36.61 -29.68
N MET A 28 4.35 -35.80 -29.14
CA MET A 28 4.64 -34.89 -28.02
C MET A 28 4.40 -35.47 -26.62
N LEU A 29 3.87 -36.68 -26.46
CA LEU A 29 3.42 -37.19 -25.15
C LEU A 29 4.21 -38.39 -24.57
N SER A 30 5.40 -38.71 -25.09
CA SER A 30 6.19 -39.87 -24.61
C SER A 30 7.71 -39.62 -24.48
N GLY A 31 8.15 -38.39 -24.22
CA GLY A 31 9.58 -38.02 -24.34
C GLY A 31 10.29 -37.41 -23.13
N MET A 32 9.74 -37.44 -21.92
CA MET A 32 10.40 -36.82 -20.73
C MET A 32 10.44 -37.73 -19.50
N GLY A 33 10.61 -39.04 -19.70
CA GLY A 33 10.94 -39.98 -18.63
C GLY A 33 12.35 -40.53 -18.81
N ALA A 34 13.36 -39.88 -18.21
CA ALA A 34 14.64 -40.44 -17.73
C ALA A 34 15.81 -39.44 -17.87
N MET A 35 16.07 -38.63 -16.84
CA MET A 35 17.43 -38.42 -16.32
C MET A 35 17.35 -38.09 -14.83
N ALA A 36 18.00 -38.92 -14.04
CA ALA A 36 17.95 -38.98 -12.59
C ALA A 36 19.12 -38.24 -11.93
N LEU A 37 18.82 -37.55 -10.83
CA LEU A 37 19.55 -37.45 -9.56
C LEU A 37 21.09 -37.26 -9.59
N LEU A 38 21.58 -36.08 -9.18
CA LEU A 38 22.62 -35.82 -8.14
C LEU A 38 23.14 -34.38 -8.22
N GLY A 39 23.02 -33.61 -7.14
CA GLY A 39 23.72 -32.33 -6.99
C GLY A 39 23.12 -31.38 -5.95
N MET A 40 23.45 -31.58 -4.67
CA MET A 40 23.17 -30.63 -3.58
C MET A 40 24.48 -29.86 -3.28
N ALA A 41 24.51 -28.55 -3.54
CA ALA A 41 25.44 -27.49 -3.06
C ALA A 41 25.25 -26.28 -4.00
N GLY A 42 25.11 -25.01 -3.65
CA GLY A 42 25.21 -24.25 -2.42
C GLY A 42 25.54 -22.78 -2.80
N CYS A 43 24.87 -21.81 -2.16
CA CYS A 43 25.18 -20.37 -2.04
C CYS A 43 25.08 -19.40 -3.24
N GLY A 44 24.27 -18.35 -3.02
CA GLY A 44 24.74 -16.97 -3.16
C GLY A 44 24.10 -16.11 -4.25
N THR A 45 22.97 -15.47 -3.94
CA THR A 45 22.65 -14.05 -4.21
C THR A 45 21.18 -13.83 -3.83
N THR A 46 20.91 -13.64 -2.54
CA THR A 46 19.76 -12.82 -2.19
C THR A 46 20.10 -11.43 -2.66
N ASP A 47 19.44 -10.96 -3.73
CA ASP A 47 19.31 -9.55 -4.02
C ASP A 47 18.76 -8.89 -2.76
N THR A 48 19.67 -8.36 -1.95
CA THR A 48 19.36 -7.40 -0.92
C THR A 48 18.88 -6.17 -1.66
N LEU A 49 17.57 -6.11 -1.91
CA LEU A 49 16.92 -4.83 -2.11
C LEU A 49 17.21 -4.03 -0.84
N ASP A 50 18.13 -3.09 -1.01
CA ASP A 50 18.54 -2.07 -0.07
C ASP A 50 17.29 -1.23 0.24
N LEU A 51 16.46 -1.74 1.15
CA LEU A 51 15.49 -0.90 1.84
C LEU A 51 16.34 0.01 2.72
N PRO A 52 16.37 1.34 2.49
CA PRO A 52 16.97 2.23 3.46
C PRO A 52 16.25 1.95 4.77
N GLN A 53 17.01 1.52 5.78
CA GLN A 53 16.50 1.37 7.12
C GLN A 53 15.73 2.65 7.43
N LEU A 54 14.41 2.52 7.60
CA LEU A 54 13.65 3.49 8.37
C LEU A 54 14.36 3.52 9.73
N GLN A 55 15.18 4.55 9.88
CA GLN A 55 15.94 4.85 11.07
C GLN A 55 14.90 5.26 12.12
N ILE A 56 14.27 4.25 12.73
CA ILE A 56 13.52 4.44 13.96
C ILE A 56 14.60 4.65 15.00
N ASP A 57 14.94 5.92 15.20
CA ASP A 57 15.82 6.36 16.25
C ASP A 57 15.18 5.94 17.60
N ASP A 58 15.60 4.80 18.15
CA ASP A 58 15.31 4.35 19.52
C ASP A 58 16.08 5.18 20.57
N THR A 59 16.52 6.40 20.23
CA THR A 59 17.10 7.36 21.18
C THR A 59 16.00 7.95 22.06
N THR A 60 15.68 7.16 23.09
CA THR A 60 15.08 7.58 24.35
C THR A 60 15.72 8.88 24.83
N THR A 61 15.07 9.99 24.51
CA THR A 61 15.36 11.30 25.08
C THR A 61 14.59 11.41 26.38
N GLY A 62 15.30 11.25 27.50
CA GLY A 62 14.98 11.85 28.80
C GLY A 62 13.63 11.52 29.44
N SER A 63 13.66 10.65 30.45
CA SER A 63 12.74 10.70 31.62
C SER A 63 11.25 10.90 31.31
N VAL A 64 10.68 10.03 30.49
CA VAL A 64 9.24 9.78 30.47
C VAL A 64 9.04 8.35 31.00
N PRO A 65 8.18 8.10 32.00
CA PRO A 65 7.93 6.73 32.44
C PRO A 65 7.51 5.91 31.22
N ILE A 66 8.18 4.77 31.03
CA ILE A 66 7.95 3.79 29.98
C ILE A 66 6.47 3.41 30.06
N ARG A 67 5.63 4.14 29.31
CA ARG A 67 4.32 3.65 28.93
C ARG A 67 4.64 2.53 27.94
N PRO A 68 4.20 1.28 28.17
CA PRO A 68 4.25 0.25 27.13
C PRO A 68 3.72 0.88 25.85
N ALA A 69 4.31 0.58 24.68
CA ALA A 69 3.77 1.05 23.41
C ALA A 69 2.29 0.70 23.41
N ILE A 70 1.46 1.72 23.63
CA ILE A 70 0.03 1.58 23.90
C ILE A 70 -0.54 0.94 22.63
N SER A 71 -1.70 0.30 22.71
CA SER A 71 -2.43 -0.15 21.53
C SER A 71 -2.82 1.06 20.66
N VAL A 72 -1.82 1.64 20.01
CA VAL A 72 -1.90 2.66 18.99
C VAL A 72 -2.55 1.92 17.84
N ASP A 73 -3.80 2.27 17.56
CA ASP A 73 -4.43 1.90 16.31
C ASP A 73 -3.40 2.11 15.19
N LYS A 74 -3.01 1.03 14.53
CA LYS A 74 -1.96 1.00 13.50
C LYS A 74 -2.24 2.03 12.39
N ASN A 75 -3.49 2.46 12.26
CA ASN A 75 -3.94 3.45 11.29
C ASN A 75 -3.68 4.91 11.71
N ILE A 76 -3.15 5.15 12.92
CA ILE A 76 -2.79 6.49 13.40
C ILE A 76 -1.31 6.73 13.13
N THR A 77 -1.02 7.32 11.96
CA THR A 77 0.33 7.62 11.47
C THR A 77 0.54 9.13 11.34
N GLY A 78 1.52 9.58 10.55
CA GLY A 78 1.67 10.96 10.14
C GLY A 78 0.39 11.52 9.50
N PRO A 79 0.03 12.79 9.76
CA PRO A 79 -1.14 13.42 9.16
C PRO A 79 -1.13 13.40 7.62
N ASP A 80 0.05 13.44 7.00
CA ASP A 80 0.26 13.33 5.56
C ASP A 80 -0.25 12.01 4.99
N VAL A 81 -0.04 10.90 5.71
CA VAL A 81 -0.54 9.57 5.32
C VAL A 81 -2.03 9.43 5.65
N MET A 82 -2.43 9.85 6.85
CA MET A 82 -3.81 9.69 7.32
C MET A 82 -4.83 10.49 6.50
N TYR A 83 -4.43 11.66 5.99
CA TYR A 83 -5.28 12.56 5.22
C TYR A 83 -4.94 12.56 3.73
N ALA A 84 -4.14 11.58 3.26
CA ALA A 84 -3.80 11.41 1.86
C ALA A 84 -5.05 11.11 1.01
N ALA A 85 -4.94 11.33 -0.30
CA ALA A 85 -5.94 10.87 -1.24
C ALA A 85 -5.98 9.34 -1.25
N LEU A 86 -7.16 8.75 -1.35
CA LEU A 86 -7.34 7.29 -1.40
C LEU A 86 -8.49 6.91 -2.32
N THR A 87 -8.47 5.68 -2.81
CA THR A 87 -9.60 5.11 -3.56
C THR A 87 -10.29 4.07 -2.68
N ASP A 88 -11.57 4.28 -2.39
CA ASP A 88 -12.40 3.37 -1.60
C ASP A 88 -13.59 2.90 -2.44
N ASN A 89 -13.72 1.59 -2.65
CA ASN A 89 -14.81 0.98 -3.41
C ASN A 89 -15.06 1.63 -4.80
N GLY A 90 -14.00 2.05 -5.49
CA GLY A 90 -14.08 2.72 -6.79
C GLY A 90 -14.33 4.23 -6.74
N PHE A 91 -14.55 4.81 -5.56
CA PHE A 91 -14.64 6.25 -5.35
C PHE A 91 -13.27 6.83 -5.03
N GLN A 92 -12.86 7.86 -5.77
CA GLN A 92 -11.65 8.61 -5.48
C GLN A 92 -11.97 9.69 -4.43
N VAL A 93 -11.38 9.55 -3.25
CA VAL A 93 -11.45 10.53 -2.17
C VAL A 93 -10.20 11.40 -2.26
N PRO A 94 -10.33 12.72 -2.51
CA PRO A 94 -9.18 13.61 -2.58
C PRO A 94 -8.53 13.80 -1.20
N ALA A 95 -7.25 14.18 -1.20
CA ALA A 95 -6.52 14.46 0.02
C ALA A 95 -7.17 15.63 0.80
N VAL A 96 -7.26 15.49 2.12
CA VAL A 96 -7.78 16.54 2.99
C VAL A 96 -6.64 17.50 3.33
N PRO A 97 -6.78 18.83 3.10
CA PRO A 97 -5.73 19.81 3.37
C PRO A 97 -5.63 20.10 4.88
N TYR A 98 -5.12 19.13 5.65
CA TYR A 98 -5.04 19.16 7.11
C TYR A 98 -4.18 20.32 7.65
N GLN A 99 -3.32 20.92 6.84
CA GLN A 99 -2.53 22.10 7.19
C GLN A 99 -3.41 23.31 7.50
N LYS A 100 -4.62 23.38 6.91
CA LYS A 100 -5.61 24.42 7.21
C LYS A 100 -6.32 24.21 8.56
N VAL A 101 -6.22 23.00 9.12
CA VAL A 101 -6.75 22.67 10.44
C VAL A 101 -5.66 22.90 11.48
N LYS A 102 -5.97 23.64 12.55
CA LYS A 102 -5.02 23.84 13.64
C LYS A 102 -4.61 22.48 14.24
N PRO A 103 -3.34 22.29 14.61
CA PRO A 103 -2.85 21.02 15.15
C PRO A 103 -3.68 20.48 16.33
N GLU A 104 -4.19 21.36 17.19
CA GLU A 104 -5.03 21.01 18.35
C GLU A 104 -6.30 20.21 18.00
N PHE A 105 -6.90 20.47 16.83
CA PHE A 105 -8.13 19.84 16.33
C PHE A 105 -7.88 18.64 15.41
N ARG A 106 -6.62 18.32 15.10
CA ARG A 106 -6.29 17.12 14.33
C ARG A 106 -6.46 15.88 15.21
N ARG A 107 -6.56 14.72 14.57
CA ARG A 107 -6.61 13.44 15.29
C ARG A 107 -5.32 13.23 16.09
N GLN A 108 -5.43 12.93 17.38
CA GLN A 108 -4.30 12.71 18.28
C GLN A 108 -4.62 11.61 19.29
N ILE A 109 -3.61 10.84 19.69
CA ILE A 109 -3.73 9.92 20.83
C ILE A 109 -3.40 10.71 22.09
N VAL A 110 -4.27 10.60 23.10
CA VAL A 110 -4.14 11.28 24.38
C VAL A 110 -4.43 10.29 25.50
N VAL A 111 -3.97 10.61 26.71
CA VAL A 111 -4.36 9.85 27.90
C VAL A 111 -5.86 10.04 28.14
N ASP A 112 -6.58 8.93 28.33
CA ASP A 112 -7.99 8.98 28.67
C ASP A 112 -8.20 9.50 30.09
N LYS A 113 -9.11 10.46 30.22
CA LYS A 113 -9.56 11.03 31.50
C LYS A 113 -11.05 10.85 31.72
N THR A 114 -11.75 10.24 30.76
CA THR A 114 -13.20 10.08 30.78
C THR A 114 -13.62 8.99 31.77
N GLY A 115 -12.81 7.94 31.93
CA GLY A 115 -13.11 6.82 32.83
C GLY A 115 -14.20 5.89 32.28
N GLU A 116 -14.59 6.08 31.03
CA GLU A 116 -15.57 5.26 30.34
C GLU A 116 -14.96 3.94 29.84
N ALA A 117 -15.81 2.99 29.46
CA ALA A 117 -15.34 1.72 28.90
C ALA A 117 -14.66 1.91 27.51
N PRO A 118 -13.66 1.09 27.15
CA PRO A 118 -13.11 1.07 25.80
C PRO A 118 -14.17 0.86 24.72
N GLY A 119 -14.08 1.60 23.62
CA GLY A 119 -15.08 1.62 22.55
C GLY A 119 -16.17 2.68 22.74
N THR A 120 -16.23 3.33 23.90
CA THR A 120 -17.15 4.46 24.14
C THR A 120 -16.68 5.71 23.41
N ILE A 121 -17.63 6.46 22.87
CA ILE A 121 -17.42 7.79 22.30
C ILE A 121 -17.91 8.82 23.31
N VAL A 122 -17.01 9.70 23.75
CA VAL A 122 -17.32 10.78 24.70
C VAL A 122 -17.16 12.11 23.98
N VAL A 123 -18.17 12.98 24.08
CA VAL A 123 -18.18 14.29 23.41
C VAL A 123 -18.13 15.41 24.44
N HIS A 124 -17.04 16.18 24.44
CA HIS A 124 -16.89 17.36 25.28
C HIS A 124 -17.22 18.61 24.47
N LEU A 125 -18.47 19.08 24.58
CA LEU A 125 -18.99 20.21 23.78
C LEU A 125 -18.27 21.54 24.06
N GLN A 126 -17.81 21.76 25.30
CA GLN A 126 -17.10 22.99 25.69
C GLN A 126 -15.76 23.13 24.98
N GLU A 127 -15.02 22.02 24.88
CA GLU A 127 -13.72 21.96 24.19
C GLU A 127 -13.85 21.72 22.69
N ARG A 128 -15.06 21.33 22.22
CA ARG A 128 -15.33 20.92 20.83
C ARG A 128 -14.48 19.72 20.42
N MET A 129 -14.39 18.76 21.33
CA MET A 129 -13.58 17.55 21.18
C MET A 129 -14.45 16.30 21.33
N LEU A 130 -14.13 15.29 20.52
CA LEU A 130 -14.65 13.94 20.64
C LEU A 130 -13.49 13.02 21.02
N TYR A 131 -13.74 12.11 21.95
CA TYR A 131 -12.78 11.13 22.44
C TYR A 131 -13.34 9.73 22.18
N LEU A 132 -12.58 8.91 21.46
CA LEU A 132 -12.85 7.48 21.34
C LEU A 132 -11.96 6.74 22.34
N VAL A 133 -12.57 6.19 23.39
CA VAL A 133 -11.85 5.50 24.46
C VAL A 133 -11.21 4.22 23.93
N GLN A 134 -9.91 4.08 24.16
CA GLN A 134 -9.12 2.91 23.79
C GLN A 134 -8.83 2.06 25.02
N PRO A 135 -8.57 0.75 24.84
CA PRO A 135 -7.96 -0.04 25.89
C PRO A 135 -6.57 0.52 26.25
N GLY A 136 -6.14 0.31 27.49
CA GLY A 136 -4.82 0.75 27.95
C GLY A 136 -4.74 2.16 28.53
N GLY A 137 -5.88 2.82 28.76
CA GLY A 137 -5.93 4.13 29.43
C GLY A 137 -5.69 5.32 28.49
N ASP A 138 -5.88 5.11 27.20
CA ASP A 138 -5.75 6.13 26.16
C ASP A 138 -7.09 6.40 25.46
N ALA A 139 -7.17 7.51 24.76
CA ALA A 139 -8.27 7.86 23.89
C ALA A 139 -7.75 8.50 22.59
N ILE A 140 -8.49 8.32 21.50
CA ILE A 140 -8.24 9.06 20.26
C ILE A 140 -9.10 10.32 20.29
N ARG A 141 -8.46 11.49 20.30
CA ARG A 141 -9.09 12.80 20.29
C ARG A 141 -9.30 13.30 18.86
N TYR A 142 -10.46 13.89 18.61
CA TYR A 142 -10.86 14.53 17.35
C TYR A 142 -11.41 15.92 17.62
N GLY A 143 -11.02 16.91 16.81
CA GLY A 143 -11.72 18.19 16.76
C GLY A 143 -13.05 18.05 16.02
N VAL A 144 -14.13 18.58 16.58
CA VAL A 144 -15.47 18.49 16.00
C VAL A 144 -16.11 19.87 15.82
N GLY A 145 -16.79 20.06 14.69
CA GLY A 145 -17.62 21.23 14.45
C GLY A 145 -19.02 20.99 15.02
N ILE A 146 -19.44 21.80 15.99
CA ILE A 146 -20.77 21.69 16.61
C ILE A 146 -21.67 22.80 16.06
N GLY A 147 -22.74 22.40 15.38
CA GLY A 147 -23.80 23.31 14.92
C GLY A 147 -24.72 23.77 16.05
N LYS A 148 -25.63 24.71 15.78
CA LYS A 148 -26.55 25.26 16.80
C LYS A 148 -27.36 24.19 17.53
N ASP A 149 -27.85 23.19 16.81
CA ASP A 149 -28.67 22.12 17.39
C ASP A 149 -27.84 21.17 18.27
N GLY A 150 -26.54 21.02 17.99
CA GLY A 150 -25.65 20.18 18.78
C GLY A 150 -25.45 20.69 20.21
N PHE A 151 -25.64 21.99 20.46
CA PHE A 151 -25.63 22.55 21.81
C PHE A 151 -26.89 22.23 22.62
N ARG A 152 -27.97 21.81 21.95
CA ARG A 152 -29.23 21.44 22.61
C ARG A 152 -29.27 19.96 22.99
N TRP A 153 -28.32 19.16 22.49
CA TRP A 153 -28.26 17.73 22.76
C TRP A 153 -27.63 17.48 24.14
N SER A 154 -28.30 16.65 24.93
CA SER A 154 -27.79 16.08 26.17
C SER A 154 -28.07 14.58 26.12
N GLY A 155 -27.04 13.77 26.28
CA GLY A 155 -27.10 12.31 26.28
C GLY A 155 -25.93 11.74 27.06
#